data_AF-A0A7S0U5C4-F1
#
_entry.id   AF-A0A7S0U5C4-F1
#
_cell.length_a   1.000
_cell.length_b   1.000
_cell.length_c   1.000
_cell.angle_alpha   90.00
_cell.angle_beta   90.00
_cell.angle_gamma   90.00
#
_symmetry.space_group_name_H-M   'P 1'
#
loop_
_entity.id
_entity.type
_entity.pdbx_description
1 polymer ?
#
loop_
_entity_poly.entity_id
_entity_poly.type
_entity_poly.pdbx_seq_one_letter_code
_entity_poly.pdbx_strand_id
1 'polypeptide(L)'
;MFLRYHLPAHDSLNSWSGTSDRPGSVSYQIKHGSKRWLKRDALLKAVDVDVLGEERLNHLAVDVSPGCTHYIVVECVSKGKKDHSARDLLKNKFVMKLSETLPSIGIQTLRTHNFGALADYAGRGLPLLLIDSGYQRGHPSSTKGGMAGARDDIEEREALLVKEGKHEEFNMNVLARLCMGIRGEAGLAGKDGMKLVKGLALYEAVEVLGSTREMMAKTAAERGEAGQEAGVDGAVREAVEIYQQSREKGRQQLTKVSREGLARCSEMMNQASDLMEADAMLKQWTLTNFLQPMGKVGKQVVDALLAQQHLFSGAQEYRNGELWMVVPSVESGVSDLNEVKQAFAAIIQRVSDEVQEECDAGSHRSVLSMAEYMQVRDMLITPTVHAARMNQAQDLKELINEIARAERLPIQNSLEGTHIVRYAWLVLDIFNWYAGRFKWISKILFALSVLVSTSLSIVTVVALNRPDLIPKDSLRIIVLIHSVLGSILAATMTFVKPTLKWQQLRGSSLALESEIWKFRTRCSRYSLGGKAASSIYAKDTEGELLMVVEEVKQHTLKAASVMNTSLMSSFDYTSQPDGKGRGGGA
;
A
#
# COMPACT_ATOMS: atom_id res chain seq x y z
N MET A 1 1.47 11.01 -5.91
CA MET A 1 0.16 10.99 -5.22
C MET A 1 0.24 9.92 -4.13
N PHE A 2 0.04 10.26 -2.86
CA PHE A 2 0.00 9.25 -1.79
C PHE A 2 -1.45 8.78 -1.63
N LEU A 3 -1.74 7.56 -2.08
CA LEU A 3 -3.02 6.91 -1.88
C LEU A 3 -2.97 6.12 -0.58
N ARG A 4 -3.83 6.48 0.37
CA ARG A 4 -3.95 5.81 1.66
C ARG A 4 -5.37 5.26 1.80
N TYR A 5 -5.47 3.99 2.13
CA TYR A 5 -6.75 3.34 2.39
C TYR A 5 -7.18 3.56 3.84
N HIS A 6 -8.40 4.06 4.01
CA HIS A 6 -9.08 4.22 5.29
C HIS A 6 -10.50 3.69 5.14
N LEU A 7 -10.88 2.70 5.95
CA LEU A 7 -12.24 2.18 5.96
C LEU A 7 -12.69 1.94 7.41
N PRO A 8 -13.59 2.76 7.96
CA PRO A 8 -14.21 2.49 9.25
C PRO A 8 -15.20 1.31 9.09
N ALA A 9 -15.26 0.44 10.10
CA ALA A 9 -16.20 -0.68 10.16
C ALA A 9 -17.16 -0.48 11.34
N HIS A 10 -18.46 -0.33 11.10
CA HIS A 10 -19.49 -0.07 12.12
C HIS A 10 -19.70 -1.25 13.09
N ASP A 11 -19.72 -0.94 14.41
CA ASP A 11 -20.17 -1.60 15.66
C ASP A 11 -19.74 -3.05 16.00
N SER A 12 -19.38 -3.41 17.24
CA SER A 12 -19.99 -3.20 18.57
C SER A 12 -19.10 -2.55 19.65
N LEU A 13 -19.72 -2.20 20.78
CA LEU A 13 -19.37 -1.14 21.74
C LEU A 13 -18.10 -1.30 22.63
N ASN A 14 -17.22 -2.29 22.51
CA ASN A 14 -16.14 -2.46 23.51
C ASN A 14 -14.75 -2.94 23.01
N SER A 15 -14.46 -2.92 21.71
CA SER A 15 -13.08 -3.16 21.24
C SER A 15 -12.75 -2.46 19.92
N TRP A 16 -12.57 -1.14 19.98
CA TRP A 16 -12.12 -0.33 18.85
C TRP A 16 -10.63 0.02 19.04
N SER A 17 -9.72 -0.76 18.46
CA SER A 17 -8.32 -0.33 18.36
C SER A 17 -8.15 0.57 17.13
N GLY A 18 -8.47 1.85 17.30
CA GLY A 18 -8.09 2.88 16.34
C GLY A 18 -6.56 2.98 16.28
N THR A 19 -5.94 2.38 15.25
CA THR A 19 -4.48 2.37 15.10
C THR A 19 -3.96 3.54 14.27
N SER A 20 -4.83 4.31 13.61
CA SER A 20 -4.40 5.29 12.61
C SER A 20 -4.00 6.66 13.14
N ASP A 21 -4.54 7.09 14.28
CA ASP A 21 -4.18 8.37 14.91
C ASP A 21 -3.59 8.19 16.31
N ARG A 22 -3.27 6.95 16.70
CA ARG A 22 -2.48 6.70 17.92
C ARG A 22 -1.11 7.37 17.77
N PRO A 23 -0.63 8.09 18.79
CA PRO A 23 0.74 8.55 18.87
C PRO A 23 1.71 7.40 18.54
N GLY A 24 2.53 7.60 17.51
CA GLY A 24 3.49 6.60 17.05
C GLY A 24 3.01 5.66 15.93
N SER A 25 1.78 5.80 15.42
CA SER A 25 1.43 5.21 14.12
C SER A 25 2.09 5.98 12.97
N VAL A 26 2.38 5.31 11.85
CA VAL A 26 2.92 5.95 10.62
C VAL A 26 2.05 7.11 10.20
N SER A 27 0.77 6.85 10.28
CA SER A 27 -0.28 7.73 9.87
C SER A 27 -0.33 9.00 10.70
N TYR A 28 -0.18 8.88 12.01
CA TYR A 28 0.05 9.99 12.93
C TYR A 28 1.35 10.72 12.61
N GLN A 29 2.44 10.01 12.32
CA GLN A 29 3.73 10.62 11.99
C GLN A 29 3.69 11.41 10.67
N ILE A 30 3.07 10.86 9.61
CA ILE A 30 2.87 11.60 8.35
C ILE A 30 1.95 12.80 8.60
N LYS A 31 0.87 12.62 9.40
CA LYS A 31 -0.03 13.71 9.87
C LYS A 31 0.75 14.88 10.44
N HIS A 32 1.61 14.60 11.41
CA HIS A 32 2.43 15.59 12.10
C HIS A 32 3.57 16.15 11.25
N GLY A 33 4.13 15.38 10.33
CA GLY A 33 5.19 15.83 9.43
C GLY A 33 4.70 16.81 8.34
N SER A 34 3.41 16.82 8.02
CA SER A 34 2.83 17.65 6.96
C SER A 34 2.27 18.96 7.50
N LYS A 35 2.94 20.09 7.19
CA LYS A 35 2.45 21.45 7.52
C LYS A 35 1.03 21.72 7.01
N ARG A 36 0.69 21.19 5.83
CA ARG A 36 -0.65 21.33 5.23
C ARG A 36 -1.70 20.56 6.01
N TRP A 37 -1.33 19.40 6.57
CA TRP A 37 -2.23 18.58 7.36
C TRP A 37 -2.47 19.17 8.74
N LEU A 38 -1.43 19.70 9.40
CA LEU A 38 -1.58 20.44 10.67
C LEU A 38 -2.54 21.64 10.54
N LYS A 39 -2.43 22.42 9.46
CA LYS A 39 -3.34 23.56 9.21
C LYS A 39 -4.80 23.11 9.02
N ARG A 40 -5.02 21.96 8.38
CA ARG A 40 -6.36 21.42 8.12
C ARG A 40 -6.97 20.76 9.36
N ASP A 41 -6.16 20.12 10.19
CA ASP A 41 -6.57 19.58 11.50
C ASP A 41 -7.07 20.68 12.43
N ALA A 42 -6.38 21.84 12.46
CA ALA A 42 -6.83 23.00 13.22
C ALA A 42 -8.18 23.56 12.72
N LEU A 43 -8.40 23.59 11.41
CA LEU A 43 -9.67 24.02 10.83
C LEU A 43 -10.80 23.04 11.14
N LEU A 44 -10.54 21.73 11.07
CA LEU A 44 -11.55 20.71 11.34
C LEU A 44 -11.89 20.66 12.83
N LYS A 45 -10.92 20.78 13.73
CA LYS A 45 -11.17 20.96 15.16
C LYS A 45 -12.04 22.18 15.45
N ALA A 46 -11.82 23.30 14.76
CA ALA A 46 -12.69 24.47 14.93
C ALA A 46 -14.12 24.20 14.47
N VAL A 47 -14.30 23.51 13.34
CA VAL A 47 -15.62 23.12 12.82
C VAL A 47 -16.31 22.07 13.71
N ASP A 48 -15.58 21.09 14.23
CA ASP A 48 -16.14 20.03 15.08
C ASP A 48 -16.62 20.60 16.42
N VAL A 49 -15.88 21.55 17.00
CA VAL A 49 -16.31 22.30 18.19
C VAL A 49 -17.59 23.10 17.91
N ASP A 50 -17.67 23.77 16.75
CA ASP A 50 -18.83 24.56 16.37
C ASP A 50 -20.08 23.72 16.03
N VAL A 51 -19.91 22.54 15.43
CA VAL A 51 -21.02 21.73 14.89
C VAL A 51 -21.54 20.69 15.88
N LEU A 52 -20.65 20.04 16.63
CA LEU A 52 -21.01 18.87 17.45
C LEU A 52 -21.16 19.18 18.93
N GLY A 53 -20.67 20.35 19.39
CA GLY A 53 -20.60 20.74 20.80
C GLY A 53 -19.51 19.97 21.56
N GLU A 54 -18.96 20.57 22.62
CA GLU A 54 -17.83 19.99 23.37
C GLU A 54 -18.12 18.58 23.91
N GLU A 55 -19.38 18.26 24.23
CA GLU A 55 -19.77 16.97 24.79
C GLU A 55 -19.65 15.80 23.80
N ARG A 56 -19.76 16.05 22.48
CA ARG A 56 -19.70 14.99 21.46
C ARG A 56 -18.28 14.66 20.99
N LEU A 57 -17.27 15.45 21.37
CA LEU A 57 -15.86 15.13 21.11
C LEU A 57 -15.42 13.81 21.76
N ASN A 58 -16.18 13.32 22.75
CA ASN A 58 -15.89 12.07 23.46
C ASN A 58 -16.62 10.84 22.90
N HIS A 59 -17.51 11.00 21.90
CA HIS A 59 -18.08 9.84 21.24
C HIS A 59 -17.04 9.21 20.32
N LEU A 60 -16.77 7.92 20.54
CA LEU A 60 -15.80 7.06 19.84
C LEU A 60 -16.11 6.82 18.33
N ALA A 61 -16.53 7.84 17.60
CA ALA A 61 -16.46 7.85 16.15
C ALA A 61 -14.98 7.98 15.76
N VAL A 62 -14.41 6.96 15.10
CA VAL A 62 -13.11 7.14 14.45
C VAL A 62 -13.34 8.05 13.26
N ASP A 63 -13.17 9.35 13.47
CA ASP A 63 -13.29 10.32 12.39
C ASP A 63 -12.35 9.96 11.25
N VAL A 64 -12.88 10.09 10.03
CA VAL A 64 -12.09 9.98 8.82
C VAL A 64 -10.95 10.99 8.89
N SER A 65 -9.72 10.49 8.81
CA SER A 65 -8.51 11.29 9.07
C SER A 65 -8.52 12.59 8.25
N PRO A 66 -8.65 13.77 8.88
CA PRO A 66 -8.94 15.06 8.24
C PRO A 66 -7.96 15.47 7.12
N GLY A 67 -6.76 14.89 7.11
CA GLY A 67 -5.68 15.13 6.13
C GLY A 67 -5.84 14.45 4.77
N CYS A 68 -6.79 13.52 4.60
CA CYS A 68 -7.04 12.90 3.30
C CYS A 68 -7.81 13.85 2.37
N THR A 69 -7.38 13.98 1.11
CA THR A 69 -8.08 14.80 0.11
C THR A 69 -9.30 14.08 -0.48
N HIS A 70 -9.25 12.75 -0.52
CA HIS A 70 -10.28 11.88 -1.06
C HIS A 70 -10.40 10.64 -0.18
N TYR A 71 -11.61 10.10 -0.08
CA TYR A 71 -11.90 8.85 0.61
C TYR A 71 -12.58 7.90 -0.35
N ILE A 72 -12.22 6.61 -0.24
CA ILE A 72 -12.92 5.53 -0.91
C ILE A 72 -13.61 4.74 0.20
N VAL A 73 -14.93 4.81 0.27
CA VAL A 73 -15.74 4.12 1.29
C VAL A 73 -16.29 2.83 0.68
N VAL A 74 -16.08 1.71 1.37
CA VAL A 74 -16.54 0.38 0.97
C VAL A 74 -17.43 -0.15 2.06
N GLU A 75 -18.70 -0.35 1.74
CA GLU A 75 -19.65 -0.97 2.64
C GLU A 75 -19.30 -2.45 2.82
N CYS A 76 -18.92 -2.80 4.05
CA CYS A 76 -18.52 -4.16 4.43
C CYS A 76 -19.57 -4.81 5.34
N VAL A 77 -20.82 -4.34 5.30
CA VAL A 77 -21.90 -4.89 6.12
C VAL A 77 -22.88 -5.60 5.20
N SER A 78 -22.96 -6.92 5.32
CA SER A 78 -23.92 -7.75 4.59
C SER A 78 -24.76 -8.50 5.62
N LYS A 79 -26.07 -8.22 5.65
CA LYS A 79 -27.04 -8.85 6.58
C LYS A 79 -26.65 -8.73 8.06
N GLY A 80 -26.14 -7.57 8.48
CA GLY A 80 -25.71 -7.33 9.86
C GLY A 80 -24.40 -8.03 10.26
N LYS A 81 -23.71 -8.70 9.34
CA LYS A 81 -22.38 -9.29 9.56
C LYS A 81 -21.33 -8.51 8.77
N LYS A 82 -20.12 -8.44 9.33
CA LYS A 82 -18.95 -7.84 8.67
C LYS A 82 -18.46 -8.79 7.58
N ASP A 83 -18.58 -8.36 6.33
CA ASP A 83 -18.04 -9.04 5.16
C ASP A 83 -16.89 -8.21 4.58
N HIS A 84 -15.66 -8.67 4.83
CA HIS A 84 -14.45 -8.01 4.34
C HIS A 84 -14.11 -8.36 2.88
N SER A 85 -14.86 -9.26 2.24
CA SER A 85 -14.56 -9.70 0.88
C SER A 85 -14.61 -8.57 -0.14
N ALA A 86 -15.59 -7.66 -0.04
CA ALA A 86 -15.70 -6.49 -0.92
C ALA A 86 -14.51 -5.54 -0.78
N ARG A 87 -14.04 -5.32 0.46
CA ARG A 87 -12.84 -4.53 0.75
C ARG A 87 -11.61 -5.18 0.15
N ASP A 88 -11.41 -6.46 0.43
CA ASP A 88 -10.19 -7.16 0.02
C ASP A 88 -10.15 -7.30 -1.52
N LEU A 89 -11.31 -7.50 -2.16
CA LEU A 89 -11.46 -7.47 -3.62
C LEU A 89 -11.09 -6.10 -4.20
N LEU A 90 -11.63 -5.00 -3.63
CA LEU A 90 -11.30 -3.65 -4.10
C LEU A 90 -9.82 -3.35 -3.91
N LYS A 91 -9.29 -3.63 -2.72
CA LYS A 91 -7.87 -3.45 -2.39
C LYS A 91 -6.99 -4.21 -3.38
N ASN A 92 -7.28 -5.49 -3.64
CA ASN A 92 -6.48 -6.31 -4.53
C ASN A 92 -6.59 -5.87 -5.99
N LYS A 93 -7.80 -5.59 -6.49
CA LYS A 93 -8.01 -5.13 -7.88
C LYS A 93 -7.44 -3.74 -8.11
N PHE A 94 -7.61 -2.83 -7.17
CA PHE A 94 -7.11 -1.47 -7.31
C PHE A 94 -5.59 -1.45 -7.21
N VAL A 95 -4.98 -2.13 -6.23
CA VAL A 95 -3.51 -2.20 -6.15
C VAL A 95 -2.93 -2.85 -7.39
N MET A 96 -3.53 -3.93 -7.88
CA MET A 96 -3.15 -4.56 -9.14
C MET A 96 -3.24 -3.59 -10.32
N LYS A 97 -4.37 -2.89 -10.48
CA LYS A 97 -4.50 -1.91 -11.57
C LYS A 97 -3.57 -0.72 -11.40
N LEU A 98 -3.30 -0.30 -10.18
CA LEU A 98 -2.40 0.81 -9.90
C LEU A 98 -0.95 0.43 -10.18
N SER A 99 -0.51 -0.76 -9.79
CA SER A 99 0.83 -1.29 -10.08
C SER A 99 1.04 -1.52 -11.58
N GLU A 100 0.00 -1.96 -12.29
CA GLU A 100 0.02 -2.10 -13.75
C GLU A 100 0.11 -0.74 -14.46
N THR A 101 -0.64 0.28 -13.99
CA THR A 101 -0.82 1.53 -14.74
C THR A 101 0.16 2.64 -14.34
N LEU A 102 0.60 2.67 -13.09
CA LEU A 102 1.39 3.75 -12.52
C LEU A 102 2.63 3.20 -11.80
N PRO A 103 3.77 3.94 -11.85
CA PRO A 103 4.90 3.65 -10.98
C PRO A 103 4.43 3.85 -9.54
N SER A 104 4.55 2.80 -8.74
CA SER A 104 3.98 2.77 -7.41
C SER A 104 4.85 1.98 -6.47
N ILE A 105 5.01 2.52 -5.26
CA ILE A 105 5.79 1.94 -4.18
C ILE A 105 4.84 1.66 -3.02
N GLY A 106 4.84 0.42 -2.55
CA GLY A 106 4.15 0.06 -1.32
C GLY A 106 5.03 0.42 -0.13
N ILE A 107 4.57 1.33 0.74
CA ILE A 107 5.31 1.65 1.98
C ILE A 107 4.57 1.02 3.15
N GLN A 108 5.27 0.19 3.91
CA GLN A 108 4.69 -0.50 5.07
C GLN A 108 5.61 -0.33 6.27
N THR A 109 5.05 0.04 7.42
CA THR A 109 5.82 -0.10 8.67
C THR A 109 5.65 -1.48 9.27
N LEU A 110 6.74 -1.98 9.83
CA LEU A 110 6.89 -3.32 10.41
C LEU A 110 6.05 -3.63 11.66
N ARG A 111 5.05 -2.80 11.99
CA ARG A 111 4.16 -3.05 13.14
C ARG A 111 3.00 -3.99 12.84
N THR A 112 2.74 -4.34 11.58
CA THR A 112 1.55 -5.12 11.21
C THR A 112 1.90 -6.56 10.89
N HIS A 113 1.14 -7.51 11.44
CA HIS A 113 1.32 -8.95 11.22
C HIS A 113 0.77 -9.48 9.88
N ASN A 114 0.25 -8.62 8.99
CA ASN A 114 -0.36 -9.07 7.73
C ASN A 114 0.67 -9.19 6.61
N PHE A 115 1.59 -10.13 6.77
CA PHE A 115 2.63 -10.38 5.77
C PHE A 115 2.10 -11.01 4.49
N GLY A 116 0.98 -11.75 4.54
CA GLY A 116 0.38 -12.35 3.35
C GLY A 116 0.01 -11.32 2.27
N ALA A 117 -0.51 -10.15 2.68
CA ALA A 117 -0.79 -9.06 1.75
C ALA A 117 0.48 -8.44 1.15
N LEU A 118 1.58 -8.38 1.92
CA LEU A 118 2.86 -7.85 1.42
C LEU A 118 3.53 -8.84 0.47
N ALA A 119 3.50 -10.14 0.79
CA ALA A 119 3.99 -11.19 -0.10
C ALA A 119 3.23 -11.18 -1.43
N ASP A 120 1.90 -11.00 -1.42
CA ASP A 120 1.10 -10.84 -2.65
C ASP A 120 1.51 -9.58 -3.45
N TYR A 121 1.87 -8.48 -2.79
CA TYR A 121 2.36 -7.29 -3.48
C TYR A 121 3.76 -7.46 -4.07
N ALA A 122 4.70 -8.02 -3.30
CA ALA A 122 6.03 -8.34 -3.78
C ALA A 122 5.99 -9.34 -4.93
N GLY A 123 5.16 -10.39 -4.83
CA GLY A 123 4.96 -11.39 -5.88
C GLY A 123 4.37 -10.82 -7.17
N ARG A 124 3.69 -9.68 -7.10
CA ARG A 124 3.22 -8.91 -8.29
C ARG A 124 4.26 -7.95 -8.84
N GLY A 125 5.47 -7.92 -8.27
CA GLY A 125 6.55 -7.02 -8.64
C GLY A 125 6.36 -5.58 -8.19
N LEU A 126 5.47 -5.32 -7.21
CA LEU A 126 5.37 -3.98 -6.61
C LEU A 126 6.58 -3.76 -5.70
N PRO A 127 7.38 -2.70 -5.90
CA PRO A 127 8.42 -2.32 -4.96
C PRO A 127 7.83 -2.06 -3.58
N LEU A 128 8.35 -2.74 -2.57
CA LEU A 128 7.96 -2.54 -1.18
C LEU A 128 9.09 -1.89 -0.41
N LEU A 129 8.75 -0.89 0.38
CA LEU A 129 9.63 -0.24 1.33
C LEU A 129 9.12 -0.51 2.75
N LEU A 130 9.80 -1.41 3.43
CA LEU A 130 9.56 -1.78 4.81
C LEU A 130 10.27 -0.79 5.72
N ILE A 131 9.51 0.05 6.40
CA ILE A 131 10.05 1.04 7.33
C ILE A 131 10.03 0.46 8.74
N ASP A 132 11.22 0.24 9.28
CA ASP A 132 11.36 -0.02 10.70
C ASP A 132 11.22 1.29 11.47
N SER A 133 10.07 1.46 12.13
CA SER A 133 9.83 2.61 13.01
C SER A 133 10.79 2.65 14.20
N GLY A 134 11.52 1.56 14.48
CA GLY A 134 12.55 1.49 15.49
C GLY A 134 12.05 1.89 16.87
N TYR A 135 10.74 1.75 17.14
CA TYR A 135 10.10 2.31 18.32
C TYR A 135 10.82 1.79 19.55
N GLN A 136 11.72 2.61 20.07
CA GLN A 136 12.36 2.41 21.35
C GLN A 136 11.19 2.39 22.33
N ARG A 137 10.82 1.19 22.81
CA ARG A 137 10.00 1.09 24.00
C ARG A 137 10.83 1.73 25.11
N GLY A 138 10.73 3.05 25.24
CA GLY A 138 11.18 3.82 26.39
C GLY A 138 10.31 3.55 27.61
N HIS A 139 9.56 2.44 27.64
CA HIS A 139 9.11 1.91 28.90
C HIS A 139 10.29 1.20 29.55
N PRO A 140 10.78 1.67 30.71
CA PRO A 140 11.73 0.93 31.52
C PRO A 140 11.03 -0.29 32.12
N SER A 141 10.69 -1.29 31.31
CA SER A 141 10.41 -2.62 31.82
C SER A 141 11.74 -3.23 32.24
N SER A 142 11.84 -3.56 33.52
CA SER A 142 13.03 -3.95 34.29
C SER A 142 13.72 -5.26 33.87
N THR A 143 13.69 -5.66 32.59
CA THR A 143 14.48 -6.79 32.09
C THR A 143 15.96 -6.40 31.97
N LYS A 144 16.60 -6.15 33.11
CA LYS A 144 18.05 -6.06 33.24
C LYS A 144 18.61 -7.47 32.99
N GLY A 145 19.37 -7.65 31.92
CA GLY A 145 20.49 -8.60 31.94
C GLY A 145 20.66 -9.60 30.79
N GLY A 146 19.79 -9.68 29.77
CA GLY A 146 19.94 -10.74 28.75
C GLY A 146 19.86 -10.30 27.29
N MET A 147 18.96 -9.37 26.96
CA MET A 147 18.65 -9.03 25.55
C MET A 147 19.30 -7.73 25.06
N ALA A 148 19.98 -6.97 25.93
CA ALA A 148 20.67 -5.76 25.52
C ALA A 148 21.87 -6.06 24.61
N GLY A 149 22.74 -7.01 24.99
CA GLY A 149 23.92 -7.37 24.18
C GLY A 149 23.57 -7.92 22.81
N ALA A 150 22.63 -8.87 22.72
CA ALA A 150 22.18 -9.40 21.43
C ALA A 150 21.55 -8.33 20.52
N ARG A 151 20.97 -7.28 21.11
CA ARG A 151 20.42 -6.17 20.34
C ARG A 151 21.52 -5.26 19.80
N ASP A 152 22.48 -4.91 20.65
CA ASP A 152 23.62 -4.06 20.26
C ASP A 152 24.46 -4.74 19.16
N ASP A 153 24.67 -6.06 19.26
CA ASP A 153 25.36 -6.87 18.24
C ASP A 153 24.63 -6.88 16.89
N ILE A 154 23.30 -6.98 16.91
CA ILE A 154 22.46 -6.91 15.69
C ILE A 154 22.49 -5.50 15.11
N GLU A 155 22.44 -4.47 15.95
CA GLU A 155 22.49 -3.07 15.49
C GLU A 155 23.83 -2.71 14.86
N GLU A 156 24.96 -3.19 15.41
CA GLU A 156 26.29 -3.02 14.84
C GLU A 156 26.42 -3.77 13.51
N ARG A 157 25.96 -5.03 13.44
CA ARG A 157 26.01 -5.83 12.22
C ARG A 157 25.17 -5.21 11.10
N GLU A 158 23.99 -4.68 11.40
CA GLU A 158 23.16 -3.99 10.41
C GLU A 158 23.82 -2.74 9.84
N ALA A 159 24.50 -1.95 10.66
CA ALA A 159 25.23 -0.77 10.19
C ALA A 159 26.35 -1.15 9.20
N LEU A 160 27.02 -2.28 9.43
CA LEU A 160 28.02 -2.83 8.52
C LEU A 160 27.38 -3.31 7.20
N LEU A 161 26.26 -4.02 7.25
CA LEU A 161 25.59 -4.55 6.06
C LEU A 161 25.05 -3.44 5.13
N VAL A 162 24.52 -2.36 5.71
CA VAL A 162 24.12 -1.17 4.95
C VAL A 162 25.33 -0.55 4.25
N LYS A 163 26.47 -0.43 4.94
CA LYS A 163 27.71 0.10 4.37
C LYS A 163 28.27 -0.78 3.25
N GLU A 164 28.05 -2.09 3.32
CA GLU A 164 28.48 -3.07 2.31
C GLU A 164 27.49 -3.25 1.14
N GLY A 165 26.30 -2.62 1.19
CA GLY A 165 25.27 -2.79 0.16
C GLY A 165 24.59 -4.16 0.16
N LYS A 166 24.67 -4.92 1.27
CA LYS A 166 24.10 -6.26 1.42
C LYS A 166 22.64 -6.22 1.88
N HIS A 167 21.76 -5.77 1.01
CA HIS A 167 20.34 -5.55 1.32
C HIS A 167 19.59 -6.84 1.74
N GLU A 168 19.94 -7.99 1.17
CA GLU A 168 19.32 -9.28 1.52
C GLU A 168 19.60 -9.69 2.98
N GLU A 169 20.86 -9.59 3.41
CA GLU A 169 21.26 -9.89 4.80
C GLU A 169 20.63 -8.89 5.79
N PHE A 170 20.48 -7.62 5.40
CA PHE A 170 19.77 -6.62 6.19
C PHE A 170 18.27 -6.95 6.34
N ASN A 171 17.60 -7.33 5.24
CA ASN A 171 16.20 -7.75 5.26
C ASN A 171 15.97 -8.97 6.18
N MET A 172 16.92 -9.90 6.22
CA MET A 172 16.85 -11.06 7.12
C MET A 172 17.04 -10.68 8.60
N ASN A 173 17.92 -9.72 8.93
CA ASN A 173 18.02 -9.21 10.31
C ASN A 173 16.74 -8.48 10.75
N VAL A 174 16.06 -7.80 9.82
CA VAL A 174 14.73 -7.23 10.05
C VAL A 174 13.70 -8.33 10.37
N LEU A 175 13.74 -9.47 9.66
CA LEU A 175 12.91 -10.63 9.96
C LEU A 175 13.20 -11.20 11.35
N ALA A 176 14.48 -11.35 11.70
CA ALA A 176 14.89 -11.81 13.02
C ALA A 176 14.32 -10.90 14.12
N ARG A 177 14.38 -9.57 13.93
CA ARG A 177 13.80 -8.60 14.87
C ARG A 177 12.27 -8.66 14.92
N LEU A 178 11.59 -8.88 13.80
CA LEU A 178 10.15 -9.13 13.77
C LEU A 178 9.76 -10.38 14.57
N CYS A 179 10.46 -11.49 14.34
CA CYS A 179 10.28 -12.73 15.07
C CYS A 179 10.56 -12.56 16.58
N MET A 180 11.57 -11.77 16.95
CA MET A 180 11.87 -11.43 18.35
C MET A 180 10.85 -10.46 18.98
N GLY A 181 10.32 -9.51 18.23
CA GLY A 181 9.28 -8.59 18.68
C GLY A 181 7.98 -9.32 19.01
N ILE A 182 7.59 -10.25 18.13
CA ILE A 182 6.47 -11.17 18.33
C ILE A 182 6.67 -12.01 19.62
N ARG A 183 7.91 -12.44 19.92
CA ARG A 183 8.27 -13.16 21.15
C ARG A 183 8.14 -12.31 22.42
N GLY A 184 8.50 -11.03 22.36
CA GLY A 184 8.38 -10.10 23.48
C GLY A 184 6.93 -9.89 23.94
N GLU A 185 5.97 -10.04 23.04
CA GLU A 185 4.53 -9.98 23.34
C GLU A 185 3.98 -11.28 23.91
N ALA A 186 4.64 -12.42 23.67
CA ALA A 186 4.24 -13.74 24.17
C ALA A 186 4.72 -14.05 25.62
N GLY A 187 5.45 -13.14 26.28
CA GLY A 187 5.82 -13.28 27.70
C GLY A 187 6.84 -14.39 28.04
N LEU A 188 7.49 -15.00 27.04
CA LEU A 188 8.44 -16.11 27.23
C LEU A 188 9.85 -15.62 27.68
N ALA A 189 9.95 -15.17 28.93
CA ALA A 189 11.21 -14.82 29.58
C ALA A 189 11.77 -16.03 30.38
N GLY A 190 12.82 -16.69 29.87
CA GLY A 190 13.47 -17.82 30.58
C GLY A 190 14.47 -18.62 29.72
N LYS A 191 15.14 -19.62 30.34
CA LYS A 191 16.15 -20.50 29.71
C LYS A 191 15.65 -21.23 28.45
N ASP A 192 14.35 -21.54 28.39
CA ASP A 192 13.76 -22.24 27.24
C ASP A 192 13.49 -21.29 26.05
N GLY A 193 13.23 -20.01 26.30
CA GLY A 193 13.20 -19.00 25.23
C GLY A 193 14.58 -18.75 24.60
N MET A 194 15.65 -18.96 25.37
CA MET A 194 17.03 -18.91 24.87
C MET A 194 17.38 -20.13 24.01
N LYS A 195 16.73 -21.29 24.23
CA LYS A 195 16.82 -22.45 23.33
C LYS A 195 16.09 -22.22 22.01
N LEU A 196 14.95 -21.53 22.03
CA LEU A 196 14.22 -21.14 20.81
C LEU A 196 15.03 -20.14 19.95
N VAL A 197 15.64 -19.13 20.58
CA VAL A 197 16.57 -18.21 19.89
C VAL A 197 17.82 -18.94 19.41
N LYS A 198 18.38 -19.84 20.23
CA LYS A 198 19.48 -20.68 19.77
C LYS A 198 19.06 -21.58 18.61
N GLY A 199 17.82 -22.07 18.56
CA GLY A 199 17.28 -22.86 17.44
C GLY A 199 17.02 -22.05 16.17
N LEU A 200 16.52 -20.82 16.29
CA LEU A 200 16.40 -19.86 15.18
C LEU A 200 17.77 -19.39 14.69
N ALA A 201 18.71 -19.11 15.59
CA ALA A 201 20.09 -18.79 15.27
C ALA A 201 20.86 -20.02 14.74
N LEU A 202 20.53 -21.25 15.17
CA LEU A 202 21.04 -22.49 14.58
C LEU A 202 20.47 -22.68 13.18
N TYR A 203 19.19 -22.36 12.98
CA TYR A 203 18.55 -22.42 11.67
C TYR A 203 19.18 -21.37 10.72
N GLU A 204 19.37 -20.13 11.17
CA GLU A 204 20.14 -19.10 10.46
C GLU A 204 21.59 -19.53 10.20
N ALA A 205 22.28 -20.16 11.16
CA ALA A 205 23.66 -20.64 10.97
C ALA A 205 23.74 -21.83 9.99
N VAL A 206 22.80 -22.77 10.06
CA VAL A 206 22.70 -23.93 9.15
C VAL A 206 22.29 -23.49 7.74
N GLU A 207 21.55 -22.39 7.60
CA GLU A 207 21.09 -21.88 6.31
C GLU A 207 22.08 -20.90 5.66
N VAL A 208 22.82 -20.09 6.44
CA VAL A 208 24.02 -19.36 5.95
C VAL A 208 25.09 -20.35 5.50
N LEU A 209 25.20 -21.51 6.17
CA LEU A 209 25.98 -22.65 5.71
C LEU A 209 25.38 -23.32 4.45
N GLY A 210 24.07 -23.17 4.22
CA GLY A 210 23.34 -23.61 3.02
C GLY A 210 23.55 -22.73 1.78
N SER A 211 23.67 -21.41 1.93
CA SER A 211 24.05 -20.50 0.82
C SER A 211 25.55 -20.59 0.51
N THR A 212 26.40 -20.78 1.53
CA THR A 212 27.80 -21.20 1.31
C THR A 212 27.89 -22.61 0.74
N ARG A 213 26.90 -23.51 0.96
CA ARG A 213 26.80 -24.82 0.31
C ARG A 213 26.51 -24.70 -1.18
N GLU A 214 25.70 -23.76 -1.66
CA GLU A 214 25.51 -23.58 -3.11
C GLU A 214 26.78 -23.06 -3.79
N MET A 215 27.51 -22.17 -3.11
CA MET A 215 28.80 -21.65 -3.55
C MET A 215 29.89 -22.72 -3.52
N MET A 216 30.00 -23.48 -2.43
CA MET A 216 30.96 -24.58 -2.26
C MET A 216 30.58 -25.81 -3.08
N ALA A 217 29.31 -26.11 -3.33
CA ALA A 217 28.89 -27.18 -4.23
C ALA A 217 29.18 -26.84 -5.69
N LYS A 218 29.09 -25.56 -6.09
CA LYS A 218 29.63 -25.09 -7.38
C LYS A 218 31.13 -25.31 -7.45
N THR A 219 31.87 -24.90 -6.41
CA THR A 219 33.33 -25.08 -6.33
C THR A 219 33.78 -26.55 -6.20
N ALA A 220 32.97 -27.42 -5.58
CA ALA A 220 33.24 -28.84 -5.40
C ALA A 220 32.81 -29.68 -6.62
N ALA A 221 31.74 -29.28 -7.32
CA ALA A 221 31.38 -29.83 -8.63
C ALA A 221 32.43 -29.47 -9.69
N GLU A 222 33.03 -28.28 -9.59
CA GLU A 222 34.22 -27.89 -10.37
C GLU A 222 35.48 -28.71 -10.00
N ARG A 223 35.50 -29.37 -8.82
CA ARG A 223 36.61 -30.20 -8.33
C ARG A 223 36.36 -31.71 -8.34
N GLY A 224 35.15 -32.18 -8.67
CA GLY A 224 34.81 -33.60 -8.78
C GLY A 224 34.56 -34.35 -7.47
N GLU A 225 34.23 -33.67 -6.37
CA GLU A 225 34.02 -34.29 -5.04
C GLU A 225 32.51 -34.44 -4.72
N ALA A 226 31.86 -35.44 -5.32
CA ALA A 226 30.45 -35.75 -5.08
C ALA A 226 30.30 -36.90 -4.07
N GLY A 227 30.07 -36.60 -2.78
CA GLY A 227 29.91 -37.67 -1.79
C GLY A 227 29.32 -37.32 -0.42
N GLN A 228 28.90 -36.08 -0.14
CA GLN A 228 28.57 -35.67 1.25
C GLN A 228 27.29 -34.83 1.37
N GLU A 229 26.20 -35.26 0.71
CA GLU A 229 24.91 -34.53 0.74
C GLU A 229 23.96 -34.92 1.89
N ALA A 230 24.20 -36.03 2.60
CA ALA A 230 23.23 -36.57 3.58
C ALA A 230 23.15 -35.86 4.95
N GLY A 231 24.07 -34.93 5.26
CA GLY A 231 24.18 -34.33 6.61
C GLY A 231 23.29 -33.11 6.88
N VAL A 232 22.96 -32.32 5.85
CA VAL A 232 22.37 -30.98 6.04
C VAL A 232 20.85 -31.05 6.23
N ASP A 233 20.16 -31.93 5.51
CA ASP A 233 18.72 -32.17 5.70
C ASP A 233 18.43 -32.72 7.11
N GLY A 234 19.38 -33.47 7.69
CA GLY A 234 19.33 -33.92 9.08
C GLY A 234 19.37 -32.76 10.07
N ALA A 235 20.30 -31.81 9.88
CA ALA A 235 20.45 -30.65 10.76
C ALA A 235 19.26 -29.69 10.68
N VAL A 236 18.68 -29.47 9.49
CA VAL A 236 17.47 -28.65 9.33
C VAL A 236 16.27 -29.33 10.00
N ARG A 237 16.11 -30.65 9.82
CA ARG A 237 15.05 -31.42 10.49
C ARG A 237 15.21 -31.37 12.01
N GLU A 238 16.43 -31.53 12.52
CA GLU A 238 16.74 -31.43 13.95
C GLU A 238 16.43 -30.02 14.51
N ALA A 239 16.79 -28.96 13.78
CA ALA A 239 16.46 -27.58 14.18
C ALA A 239 14.94 -27.33 14.22
N VAL A 240 14.19 -27.85 13.25
CA VAL A 240 12.72 -27.78 13.22
C VAL A 240 12.12 -28.57 14.38
N GLU A 241 12.64 -29.76 14.69
CA GLU A 241 12.20 -30.55 15.85
C GLU A 241 12.48 -29.84 17.17
N ILE A 242 13.67 -29.24 17.35
CA ILE A 242 14.03 -28.46 18.54
C ILE A 242 13.10 -27.25 18.70
N TYR A 243 12.75 -26.58 17.60
CA TYR A 243 11.80 -25.48 17.59
C TYR A 243 10.39 -25.94 18.01
N GLN A 244 9.88 -27.02 17.41
CA GLN A 244 8.57 -27.58 17.75
C GLN A 244 8.50 -28.03 19.22
N GLN A 245 9.55 -28.72 19.71
CA GLN A 245 9.64 -29.13 21.11
C GLN A 245 9.71 -27.94 22.07
N SER A 246 10.46 -26.90 21.74
CA SER A 246 10.57 -25.68 22.55
C SER A 246 9.24 -24.91 22.57
N ARG A 247 8.52 -24.88 21.44
CA ARG A 247 7.18 -24.31 21.32
C ARG A 247 6.18 -25.06 22.21
N GLU A 248 6.18 -26.39 22.16
CA GLU A 248 5.27 -27.21 22.97
C GLU A 248 5.56 -27.05 24.47
N LYS A 249 6.83 -26.99 24.87
CA LYS A 249 7.22 -26.69 26.26
C LYS A 249 6.78 -25.30 26.72
N GLY A 250 6.90 -24.30 25.86
CA GLY A 250 6.39 -22.95 26.12
C GLY A 250 4.87 -22.92 26.29
N ARG A 251 4.13 -23.65 25.44
CA ARG A 251 2.68 -23.83 25.56
C ARG A 251 2.32 -24.46 26.90
N GLN A 252 2.96 -25.58 27.25
CA GLN A 252 2.72 -26.29 28.51
C GLN A 252 3.03 -25.41 29.74
N GLN A 253 4.10 -24.61 29.71
CA GLN A 253 4.41 -23.66 30.79
C GLN A 253 3.37 -22.55 30.91
N LEU A 254 2.90 -21.98 29.81
CA LEU A 254 1.88 -20.93 29.83
C LEU A 254 0.54 -21.46 30.37
N THR A 255 0.10 -22.64 29.90
CA THR A 255 -1.10 -23.31 30.41
C THR A 255 -0.97 -23.62 31.91
N LYS A 256 0.22 -24.07 32.34
CA LYS A 256 0.51 -24.34 33.76
C LYS A 256 0.42 -23.06 34.60
N VAL A 257 1.06 -21.96 34.18
CA VAL A 257 1.04 -20.69 34.91
C VAL A 257 -0.38 -20.12 34.99
N SER A 258 -1.16 -20.18 33.91
CA SER A 258 -2.56 -19.75 33.90
C SER A 258 -3.41 -20.58 34.84
N ARG A 259 -3.28 -21.92 34.82
CA ARG A 259 -4.01 -22.81 35.73
C ARG A 259 -3.64 -22.58 37.20
N GLU A 260 -2.35 -22.46 37.52
CA GLU A 260 -1.89 -22.17 38.88
C GLU A 260 -2.32 -20.78 39.36
N GLY A 261 -2.41 -19.79 38.45
CA GLY A 261 -2.95 -18.47 38.73
C GLY A 261 -4.45 -18.49 39.04
N LEU A 262 -5.23 -19.20 38.23
CA LEU A 262 -6.68 -19.37 38.41
C LEU A 262 -7.02 -20.21 39.65
N ALA A 263 -6.26 -21.28 39.92
CA ALA A 263 -6.42 -22.12 41.11
C ALA A 263 -6.16 -21.34 42.40
N ARG A 264 -5.07 -20.55 42.45
CA ARG A 264 -4.80 -19.66 43.60
C ARG A 264 -5.89 -18.61 43.79
N CYS A 265 -6.46 -18.11 42.71
CA CYS A 265 -7.57 -17.15 42.79
C CYS A 265 -8.82 -17.78 43.39
N SER A 266 -9.18 -18.99 42.94
CA SER A 266 -10.28 -19.76 43.51
C SER A 266 -10.05 -20.07 45.00
N GLU A 267 -8.84 -20.46 45.37
CA GLU A 267 -8.46 -20.73 46.77
C GLU A 267 -8.57 -19.47 47.65
N MET A 268 -8.07 -18.32 47.18
CA MET A 268 -8.21 -17.04 47.88
C MET A 268 -9.69 -16.69 48.11
N MET A 269 -10.52 -16.78 47.07
CA MET A 269 -11.96 -16.48 47.20
C MET A 269 -12.67 -17.45 48.15
N ASN A 270 -12.25 -18.71 48.23
CA ASN A 270 -12.82 -19.67 49.17
C ASN A 270 -12.46 -19.35 50.63
N GLN A 271 -11.33 -18.69 50.88
CA GLN A 271 -10.88 -18.29 52.22
C GLN A 271 -11.62 -17.06 52.77
N ALA A 272 -12.28 -16.26 51.94
CA ALA A 272 -13.03 -15.09 52.40
C ALA A 272 -14.11 -15.47 53.43
N SER A 273 -14.12 -14.79 54.58
CA SER A 273 -15.05 -15.03 55.67
C SER A 273 -16.33 -14.20 55.56
N ASP A 274 -16.26 -13.06 54.87
CA ASP A 274 -17.38 -12.17 54.58
C ASP A 274 -17.28 -11.53 53.17
N LEU A 275 -18.31 -10.78 52.77
CA LEU A 275 -18.39 -10.12 51.46
C LEU A 275 -17.38 -8.99 51.29
N MET A 276 -16.97 -8.32 52.37
CA MET A 276 -16.00 -7.22 52.31
C MET A 276 -14.59 -7.76 52.07
N GLU A 277 -14.24 -8.87 52.71
CA GLU A 277 -13.00 -9.60 52.48
C GLU A 277 -12.95 -10.18 51.06
N ALA A 278 -14.06 -10.74 50.56
CA ALA A 278 -14.16 -11.23 49.19
C ALA A 278 -13.94 -10.11 48.15
N ASP A 279 -14.55 -8.94 48.35
CA ASP A 279 -14.37 -7.77 47.50
C ASP A 279 -12.92 -7.24 47.52
N ALA A 280 -12.30 -7.18 48.70
CA ALA A 280 -10.90 -6.78 48.84
C ALA A 280 -9.93 -7.76 48.16
N MET A 281 -10.16 -9.07 48.31
CA MET A 281 -9.37 -10.12 47.66
C MET A 281 -9.51 -10.08 46.14
N LEU A 282 -10.73 -9.84 45.63
CA LEU A 282 -10.99 -9.70 44.20
C LEU A 282 -10.23 -8.48 43.62
N LYS A 283 -10.32 -7.32 44.28
CA LYS A 283 -9.58 -6.10 43.90
C LYS A 283 -8.07 -6.33 43.91
N GLN A 284 -7.55 -6.94 44.97
CA GLN A 284 -6.12 -7.24 45.09
C GLN A 284 -5.64 -8.21 44.00
N TRP A 285 -6.43 -9.25 43.70
CA TRP A 285 -6.11 -10.20 42.65
C TRP A 285 -6.07 -9.51 41.28
N THR A 286 -7.08 -8.69 40.97
CA THR A 286 -7.16 -7.95 39.72
C THR A 286 -5.94 -7.02 39.58
N LEU A 287 -5.60 -6.25 40.61
CA LEU A 287 -4.41 -5.37 40.57
C LEU A 287 -3.10 -6.14 40.40
N THR A 288 -2.95 -7.30 41.05
CA THR A 288 -1.71 -8.08 41.02
C THR A 288 -1.51 -8.82 39.70
N ASN A 289 -2.59 -9.37 39.14
CA ASN A 289 -2.52 -10.27 37.98
C ASN A 289 -2.75 -9.58 36.64
N PHE A 290 -3.42 -8.42 36.61
CA PHE A 290 -3.56 -7.60 35.41
C PHE A 290 -2.25 -6.92 35.01
N LEU A 291 -1.32 -6.74 35.97
CA LEU A 291 0.04 -6.20 35.76
C LEU A 291 1.07 -7.26 35.31
N GLN A 292 0.72 -8.54 35.34
CA GLN A 292 1.58 -9.69 35.01
C GLN A 292 1.11 -10.37 33.69
N PRO A 293 1.83 -11.34 33.08
CA PRO A 293 1.58 -11.78 31.70
C PRO A 293 0.24 -12.50 31.42
N MET A 294 -0.73 -12.45 32.34
CA MET A 294 -2.07 -13.00 32.18
C MET A 294 -3.03 -12.12 31.35
N GLY A 295 -2.57 -11.03 30.73
CA GLY A 295 -3.41 -9.94 30.20
C GLY A 295 -4.67 -10.34 29.42
N LYS A 296 -4.64 -11.38 28.57
CA LYS A 296 -5.85 -11.85 27.85
C LYS A 296 -6.80 -12.64 28.76
N VAL A 297 -6.26 -13.56 29.56
CA VAL A 297 -7.02 -14.41 30.48
C VAL A 297 -7.62 -13.58 31.61
N GLY A 298 -6.85 -12.67 32.20
CA GLY A 298 -7.32 -11.74 33.22
C GLY A 298 -8.46 -10.86 32.72
N LYS A 299 -8.36 -10.37 31.46
CA LYS A 299 -9.46 -9.63 30.83
C LYS A 299 -10.71 -10.49 30.63
N GLN A 300 -10.58 -11.73 30.15
CA GLN A 300 -11.72 -12.65 30.00
C GLN A 300 -12.42 -12.92 31.34
N VAL A 301 -11.66 -13.09 32.43
CA VAL A 301 -12.23 -13.22 33.79
C VAL A 301 -12.98 -11.95 34.19
N VAL A 302 -12.39 -10.75 34.00
CA VAL A 302 -13.05 -9.48 34.33
C VAL A 302 -14.32 -9.27 33.50
N ASP A 303 -14.27 -9.49 32.18
CA ASP A 303 -15.44 -9.35 31.30
C ASP A 303 -16.54 -10.36 31.68
N ALA A 304 -16.17 -11.59 32.07
CA ALA A 304 -17.11 -12.62 32.53
C ALA A 304 -17.75 -12.28 33.89
N LEU A 305 -16.99 -11.67 34.81
CA LEU A 305 -17.52 -11.16 36.08
C LEU A 305 -18.51 -10.03 35.85
N LEU A 306 -18.16 -9.04 35.02
CA LEU A 306 -19.02 -7.89 34.71
C LEU A 306 -20.29 -8.27 33.93
N ALA A 307 -20.29 -9.41 33.24
CA ALA A 307 -21.50 -9.95 32.62
C ALA A 307 -22.55 -10.41 33.65
N GLN A 308 -22.14 -10.75 34.88
CA GLN A 308 -23.02 -11.08 36.00
C GLN A 308 -23.41 -9.82 36.78
N GLN A 309 -24.13 -8.92 36.11
CA GLN A 309 -24.49 -7.57 36.61
C GLN A 309 -25.32 -7.53 37.90
N HIS A 310 -25.75 -8.68 38.44
CA HIS A 310 -26.47 -8.77 39.71
C HIS A 310 -25.56 -9.15 40.89
N LEU A 311 -24.31 -9.54 40.61
CA LEU A 311 -23.32 -9.96 41.60
C LEU A 311 -22.08 -9.07 41.61
N PHE A 312 -21.69 -8.56 40.44
CA PHE A 312 -20.48 -7.75 40.28
C PHE A 312 -20.76 -6.45 39.54
N SER A 313 -20.19 -5.38 40.06
CA SER A 313 -20.14 -4.05 39.45
C SER A 313 -18.71 -3.71 39.02
N GLY A 314 -18.55 -2.81 38.06
CA GLY A 314 -17.24 -2.37 37.59
C GLY A 314 -16.84 -1.03 38.21
N ALA A 315 -15.84 -1.04 39.10
CA ALA A 315 -15.21 0.20 39.55
C ALA A 315 -14.18 0.64 38.49
N GLN A 316 -14.35 1.85 37.95
CA GLN A 316 -13.40 2.42 37.01
C GLN A 316 -12.19 2.98 37.77
N GLU A 317 -11.01 2.41 37.57
CA GLU A 317 -9.77 2.99 38.06
C GLU A 317 -9.14 3.89 37.00
N TYR A 318 -8.86 5.13 37.40
CA TYR A 318 -8.20 6.12 36.57
C TYR A 318 -6.75 6.29 37.03
N ARG A 319 -5.81 6.35 36.08
CA ARG A 319 -4.41 6.68 36.34
C ARG A 319 -4.00 7.83 35.43
N ASN A 320 -3.54 8.93 36.02
CA ASN A 320 -3.19 10.16 35.30
C ASN A 320 -4.34 10.74 34.45
N GLY A 321 -5.59 10.59 34.89
CA GLY A 321 -6.77 11.10 34.18
C GLY A 321 -7.27 10.23 33.02
N GLU A 322 -6.60 9.11 32.71
CA GLU A 322 -7.08 8.13 31.73
C GLU A 322 -7.66 6.90 32.43
N LEU A 323 -8.75 6.34 31.87
CA LEU A 323 -9.33 5.08 32.34
C LEU A 323 -8.29 3.97 32.16
N TRP A 324 -7.79 3.46 33.28
CA TRP A 324 -6.70 2.50 33.27
C TRP A 324 -7.24 1.07 33.21
N MET A 325 -8.23 0.75 34.05
CA MET A 325 -8.91 -0.55 34.04
C MET A 325 -10.25 -0.51 34.76
N VAL A 326 -11.09 -1.53 34.52
CA VAL A 326 -12.30 -1.79 35.30
C VAL A 326 -11.98 -2.90 36.30
N VAL A 327 -12.09 -2.60 37.58
CA VAL A 327 -11.88 -3.55 38.68
C VAL A 327 -13.25 -4.07 39.10
N PRO A 328 -13.50 -5.39 39.02
CA PRO A 328 -14.76 -5.94 39.47
C PRO A 328 -14.88 -5.78 41.01
N SER A 329 -16.07 -5.44 41.46
CA SER A 329 -16.40 -5.24 42.88
C SER A 329 -17.74 -5.92 43.17
N VAL A 330 -17.88 -6.54 44.34
CA VAL A 330 -19.14 -7.19 44.74
C VAL A 330 -20.23 -6.13 44.89
N GLU A 331 -21.41 -6.38 44.32
CA GLU A 331 -22.49 -5.41 44.33
C GLU A 331 -23.12 -5.28 45.72
N SER A 332 -23.42 -4.05 46.14
CA SER A 332 -23.89 -3.73 47.51
C SER A 332 -25.22 -4.40 47.91
N GLY A 333 -25.96 -4.95 46.94
CA GLY A 333 -27.23 -5.66 47.17
C GLY A 333 -27.08 -7.16 47.43
N VAL A 334 -25.88 -7.73 47.30
CA VAL A 334 -25.64 -9.16 47.48
C VAL A 334 -25.48 -9.47 48.97
N SER A 335 -26.30 -10.35 49.52
CA SER A 335 -26.24 -10.75 50.94
C SER A 335 -25.64 -12.14 51.17
N ASP A 336 -25.51 -12.96 50.12
CA ASP A 336 -25.01 -14.33 50.23
C ASP A 336 -23.59 -14.47 49.66
N LEU A 337 -22.63 -14.65 50.56
CA LEU A 337 -21.23 -14.90 50.19
C LEU A 337 -21.06 -16.20 49.40
N ASN A 338 -21.89 -17.23 49.67
CA ASN A 338 -21.77 -18.50 48.97
C ASN A 338 -22.18 -18.37 47.50
N GLU A 339 -23.16 -17.53 47.20
CA GLU A 339 -23.56 -17.20 45.83
C GLU A 339 -22.40 -16.54 45.06
N VAL A 340 -21.72 -15.58 45.68
CA VAL A 340 -20.52 -14.93 45.11
C VAL A 340 -19.39 -15.94 44.86
N LYS A 341 -19.10 -16.82 45.83
CA LYS A 341 -18.07 -17.85 45.69
C LYS A 341 -18.39 -18.85 44.58
N GLN A 342 -19.64 -19.29 44.48
CA GLN A 342 -20.09 -20.23 43.44
C GLN A 342 -20.04 -19.60 42.05
N ALA A 343 -20.54 -18.37 41.90
CA ALA A 343 -20.47 -17.64 40.64
C ALA A 343 -19.03 -17.40 40.20
N PHE A 344 -18.17 -17.01 41.15
CA PHE A 344 -16.75 -16.83 40.89
C PHE A 344 -16.08 -18.12 40.44
N ALA A 345 -16.28 -19.23 41.16
CA ALA A 345 -15.74 -20.53 40.79
C ALA A 345 -16.22 -21.00 39.41
N ALA A 346 -17.51 -20.79 39.09
CA ALA A 346 -18.07 -21.12 37.79
C ALA A 346 -17.44 -20.29 36.64
N ILE A 347 -17.19 -19.00 36.87
CA ILE A 347 -16.51 -18.14 35.90
C ILE A 347 -15.06 -18.58 35.69
N ILE A 348 -14.33 -18.85 36.78
CA ILE A 348 -12.94 -19.32 36.72
C ILE A 348 -12.85 -20.66 35.98
N GLN A 349 -13.77 -21.59 36.25
CA GLN A 349 -13.83 -22.87 35.54
C GLN A 349 -14.11 -22.66 34.05
N ARG A 350 -15.11 -21.83 33.70
CA ARG A 350 -15.43 -21.52 32.30
C ARG A 350 -14.26 -20.90 31.55
N VAL A 351 -13.59 -19.90 32.14
CA VAL A 351 -12.42 -19.27 31.52
C VAL A 351 -11.25 -20.24 31.44
N SER A 352 -11.06 -21.12 32.44
CA SER A 352 -10.06 -22.19 32.38
C SER A 352 -10.33 -23.15 31.22
N ASP A 353 -11.59 -23.53 31.01
CA ASP A 353 -12.01 -24.42 29.92
C ASP A 353 -11.87 -23.74 28.56
N GLU A 354 -12.24 -22.46 28.43
CA GLU A 354 -12.04 -21.65 27.23
C GLU A 354 -10.54 -21.48 26.90
N VAL A 355 -9.69 -21.23 27.90
CA VAL A 355 -8.23 -21.16 27.72
C VAL A 355 -7.68 -22.51 27.32
N GLN A 356 -8.19 -23.59 27.88
CA GLN A 356 -7.80 -24.95 27.51
C GLN A 356 -8.19 -25.26 26.06
N GLU A 357 -9.42 -24.93 25.66
CA GLU A 357 -9.91 -25.08 24.29
C GLU A 357 -9.12 -24.21 23.32
N GLU A 358 -8.77 -22.96 23.65
CA GLU A 358 -7.90 -22.11 22.84
C GLU A 358 -6.47 -22.68 22.70
N CYS A 359 -5.94 -23.26 23.79
CA CYS A 359 -4.64 -23.94 23.79
C CYS A 359 -4.67 -25.18 22.89
N ASP A 360 -5.74 -25.98 22.98
CA ASP A 360 -5.92 -27.23 22.24
C ASP A 360 -6.27 -26.99 20.77
N ALA A 361 -7.02 -25.93 20.47
CA ALA A 361 -7.33 -25.47 19.11
C ALA A 361 -6.12 -24.83 18.40
N GLY A 362 -4.96 -24.69 19.05
CA GLY A 362 -3.74 -24.14 18.46
C GLY A 362 -3.85 -22.67 18.06
N SER A 363 -4.85 -21.95 18.58
CA SER A 363 -5.24 -20.59 18.18
C SER A 363 -4.37 -19.48 18.83
N HIS A 364 -3.15 -19.80 19.27
CA HIS A 364 -2.17 -18.77 19.60
C HIS A 364 -1.59 -18.17 18.33
N ARG A 365 -2.33 -17.19 17.81
CA ARG A 365 -2.11 -16.36 16.60
C ARG A 365 -0.81 -15.54 16.59
N SER A 366 0.10 -15.77 17.53
CA SER A 366 1.33 -15.00 17.70
C SER A 366 2.58 -15.75 17.25
N VAL A 367 2.45 -16.85 16.51
CA VAL A 367 3.60 -17.51 15.90
C VAL A 367 3.26 -17.72 14.44
N LEU A 368 4.04 -17.09 13.56
CA LEU A 368 3.97 -17.31 12.11
C LEU A 368 3.96 -18.81 11.86
N SER A 369 2.92 -19.30 11.20
CA SER A 369 2.91 -20.67 10.70
C SER A 369 4.11 -20.88 9.77
N MET A 370 4.58 -22.12 9.60
CA MET A 370 5.70 -22.39 8.68
C MET A 370 5.40 -21.86 7.27
N ALA A 371 4.14 -21.95 6.82
CA ALA A 371 3.71 -21.39 5.55
C ALA A 371 3.84 -19.85 5.50
N GLU A 372 3.43 -19.15 6.55
CA GLU A 372 3.59 -17.69 6.63
C GLU A 372 5.07 -17.29 6.74
N TYR A 373 5.89 -18.05 7.47
CA TYR A 373 7.34 -17.83 7.53
C TYR A 373 7.97 -17.95 6.15
N MET A 374 7.66 -19.01 5.40
CA MET A 374 8.17 -19.19 4.04
C MET A 374 7.70 -18.06 3.11
N GLN A 375 6.44 -17.63 3.21
CA GLN A 375 5.95 -16.47 2.44
C GLN A 375 6.69 -15.17 2.76
N VAL A 376 6.97 -14.91 4.05
CA VAL A 376 7.73 -13.74 4.48
C VAL A 376 9.16 -13.80 3.96
N ARG A 377 9.79 -14.98 4.03
CA ARG A 377 11.14 -15.22 3.52
C ARG A 377 11.20 -14.96 2.02
N ASP A 378 10.32 -15.59 1.25
CA ASP A 378 10.27 -15.43 -0.22
C ASP A 378 10.05 -13.95 -0.60
N MET A 379 9.20 -13.26 0.15
CA MET A 379 8.99 -11.81 0.01
C MET A 379 10.28 -11.02 0.28
N LEU A 380 11.00 -11.29 1.36
CA LEU A 380 12.20 -10.52 1.76
C LEU A 380 13.42 -10.77 0.88
N ILE A 381 13.49 -11.95 0.24
CA ILE A 381 14.51 -12.30 -0.77
C ILE A 381 14.20 -11.62 -2.10
N THR A 382 12.95 -11.23 -2.34
CA THR A 382 12.55 -10.59 -3.59
C THR A 382 13.28 -9.24 -3.73
N PRO A 383 13.97 -8.96 -4.86
CA PRO A 383 14.79 -7.74 -5.03
C PRO A 383 13.98 -6.44 -5.04
N THR A 384 12.65 -6.53 -5.14
CA THR A 384 11.73 -5.39 -5.06
C THR A 384 11.41 -4.99 -3.63
N VAL A 385 11.84 -5.75 -2.63
CA VAL A 385 11.56 -5.47 -1.22
C VAL A 385 12.80 -4.89 -0.56
N HIS A 386 12.66 -3.64 -0.13
CA HIS A 386 13.70 -2.87 0.54
C HIS A 386 13.27 -2.60 1.97
N ALA A 387 14.20 -2.63 2.91
CA ALA A 387 13.95 -2.21 4.28
C ALA A 387 14.82 -1.00 4.64
N ALA A 388 14.27 -0.11 5.46
CA ALA A 388 15.00 1.06 5.97
C ALA A 388 14.54 1.41 7.39
N ARG A 389 15.45 1.97 8.19
CA ARG A 389 15.12 2.49 9.51
C ARG A 389 14.60 3.91 9.42
N MET A 390 13.57 4.23 10.19
CA MET A 390 12.93 5.54 10.16
C MET A 390 13.82 6.65 10.75
N ASN A 391 14.75 6.32 11.63
CA ASN A 391 15.69 7.28 12.23
C ASN A 391 16.79 7.73 11.26
N GLN A 392 16.95 7.06 10.12
CA GLN A 392 17.92 7.40 9.07
C GLN A 392 17.20 8.08 7.89
N ALA A 393 16.72 9.31 8.12
CA ALA A 393 15.92 10.04 7.14
C ALA A 393 16.65 10.28 5.80
N GLN A 394 17.98 10.44 5.84
CA GLN A 394 18.80 10.65 4.65
C GLN A 394 18.90 9.35 3.83
N ASP A 395 19.25 8.23 4.46
CA ASP A 395 19.33 6.91 3.81
C ASP A 395 17.97 6.50 3.24
N LEU A 396 16.88 6.76 3.97
CA LEU A 396 15.52 6.54 3.50
C LEU A 396 15.21 7.37 2.24
N LYS A 397 15.66 8.63 2.18
CA LYS A 397 15.47 9.49 1.01
C LYS A 397 16.28 8.98 -0.19
N GLU A 398 17.51 8.53 0.03
CA GLU A 398 18.37 7.94 -1.00
C GLU A 398 17.77 6.64 -1.53
N LEU A 399 17.31 5.76 -0.65
CA LEU A 399 16.63 4.52 -1.00
C LEU A 399 15.31 4.76 -1.73
N ILE A 400 14.48 5.73 -1.31
CA ILE A 400 13.26 6.10 -2.06
C ILE A 400 13.62 6.61 -3.45
N ASN A 401 14.67 7.43 -3.59
CA ASN A 401 15.15 7.89 -4.90
C ASN A 401 15.71 6.74 -5.74
N GLU A 402 16.37 5.78 -5.11
CA GLU A 402 16.88 4.57 -5.75
C GLU A 402 15.72 3.71 -6.25
N ILE A 403 14.72 3.40 -5.43
CA ILE A 403 13.53 2.64 -5.83
C ILE A 403 12.80 3.37 -6.95
N ALA A 404 12.66 4.69 -6.86
CA ALA A 404 12.05 5.50 -7.91
C ALA A 404 12.88 5.55 -9.21
N ARG A 405 14.20 5.31 -9.16
CA ARG A 405 15.09 5.19 -10.33
C ARG A 405 15.16 3.77 -10.88
N ALA A 406 15.16 2.77 -10.00
CA ALA A 406 15.20 1.34 -10.28
C ALA A 406 13.91 0.88 -10.94
N GLU A 407 12.79 1.53 -10.63
CA GLU A 407 11.56 1.35 -11.40
C GLU A 407 11.69 1.95 -12.82
N ARG A 408 11.91 1.01 -13.76
CA ARG A 408 11.30 0.95 -15.09
C ARG A 408 12.04 1.58 -16.27
N LEU A 409 13.17 2.24 -16.09
CA LEU A 409 14.03 2.50 -17.24
C LEU A 409 14.90 1.27 -17.50
N PRO A 410 14.78 0.60 -18.67
CA PRO A 410 15.71 -0.48 -19.00
C PRO A 410 17.13 0.09 -18.93
N ILE A 411 18.05 -0.62 -18.27
CA ILE A 411 19.45 -0.20 -18.07
C ILE A 411 20.07 0.20 -19.41
N GLN A 412 19.66 -0.48 -20.48
CA GLN A 412 19.94 -0.09 -21.86
C GLN A 412 18.66 -0.26 -22.69
N ASN A 413 18.29 0.78 -23.43
CA ASN A 413 17.29 0.61 -24.49
C ASN A 413 17.92 -0.19 -25.62
N SER A 414 17.20 -1.15 -26.18
CA SER A 414 17.64 -1.80 -27.40
C SER A 414 17.76 -0.74 -28.51
N LEU A 415 18.67 -0.95 -29.47
CA LEU A 415 18.83 -0.06 -30.61
C LEU A 415 17.49 0.08 -31.37
N GLU A 416 16.79 -1.03 -31.56
CA GLU A 416 15.47 -1.10 -32.20
C GLU A 416 14.43 -0.24 -31.46
N GLY A 417 14.33 -0.37 -30.14
CA GLY A 417 13.45 0.45 -29.31
C GLY A 417 13.74 1.95 -29.42
N THR A 418 15.02 2.35 -29.54
CA THR A 418 15.36 3.76 -29.77
C THR A 418 14.91 4.27 -31.15
N HIS A 419 15.03 3.44 -32.19
CA HIS A 419 14.55 3.77 -33.53
C HIS A 419 13.02 3.90 -33.57
N ILE A 420 12.30 2.99 -32.91
CA ILE A 420 10.83 3.03 -32.85
C ILE A 420 10.35 4.26 -32.08
N VAL A 421 10.97 4.59 -30.94
CA VAL A 421 10.63 5.82 -30.19
C VAL A 421 10.90 7.06 -31.03
N ARG A 422 12.03 7.11 -31.76
CA ARG A 422 12.33 8.23 -32.68
C ARG A 422 11.30 8.34 -33.79
N TYR A 423 10.88 7.22 -34.37
CA TYR A 423 9.82 7.18 -35.39
C TYR A 423 8.49 7.67 -34.82
N ALA A 424 8.10 7.23 -33.63
CA ALA A 424 6.89 7.68 -32.95
C ALA A 424 6.87 9.19 -32.70
N TRP A 425 7.99 9.77 -32.23
CA TRP A 425 8.14 11.22 -32.07
C TRP A 425 8.04 11.97 -33.40
N LEU A 426 8.63 11.43 -34.47
CA LEU A 426 8.53 12.04 -35.79
C LEU A 426 7.08 12.04 -36.32
N VAL A 427 6.32 10.96 -36.12
CA VAL A 427 4.88 10.92 -36.45
C VAL A 427 4.10 11.96 -35.63
N LEU A 428 4.42 12.11 -34.34
CA LEU A 428 3.83 13.12 -33.47
C LEU A 428 4.12 14.55 -33.96
N ASP A 429 5.35 14.83 -34.38
CA ASP A 429 5.77 16.14 -34.90
C ASP A 429 5.06 16.47 -36.21
N ILE A 430 4.93 15.49 -37.11
CA ILE A 430 4.13 15.63 -38.34
C ILE A 430 2.69 16.01 -37.98
N PHE A 431 2.04 15.28 -37.06
CA PHE A 431 0.68 15.62 -36.64
C PHE A 431 0.56 17.02 -36.06
N ASN A 432 1.49 17.42 -35.18
CA ASN A 432 1.46 18.76 -34.58
C ASN A 432 1.68 19.88 -35.62
N TRP A 433 2.59 19.67 -36.58
CA TRP A 433 2.82 20.64 -37.66
C TRP A 433 1.57 20.83 -38.53
N TYR A 434 0.96 19.74 -39.00
CA TYR A 434 -0.27 19.82 -39.80
C TYR A 434 -1.47 20.34 -38.99
N ALA A 435 -1.59 19.96 -37.72
CA ALA A 435 -2.60 20.51 -36.82
C ALA A 435 -2.47 22.04 -36.69
N GLY A 436 -1.24 22.54 -36.54
CA GLY A 436 -0.95 23.97 -36.53
C GLY A 436 -1.38 24.68 -37.81
N ARG A 437 -1.08 24.09 -38.97
CA ARG A 437 -1.49 24.61 -40.28
C ARG A 437 -3.01 24.69 -40.43
N PHE A 438 -3.74 23.63 -40.09
CA PHE A 438 -5.21 23.63 -40.16
C PHE A 438 -5.86 24.59 -39.17
N LYS A 439 -5.28 24.75 -37.97
CA LYS A 439 -5.71 25.78 -37.01
C LYS A 439 -5.59 27.18 -37.62
N TRP A 440 -4.51 27.46 -38.33
CA TRP A 440 -4.30 28.76 -38.97
C TRP A 440 -5.26 28.98 -40.14
N ILE A 441 -5.43 27.99 -41.02
CA ILE A 441 -6.42 28.03 -42.12
C ILE A 441 -7.84 28.26 -41.57
N SER A 442 -8.21 27.56 -40.49
CA SER A 442 -9.51 27.74 -39.84
C SER A 442 -9.72 29.17 -39.35
N LYS A 443 -8.70 29.78 -38.74
CA LYS A 443 -8.77 31.17 -38.26
C LYS A 443 -8.93 32.15 -39.41
N ILE A 444 -8.21 31.95 -40.52
CA ILE A 444 -8.32 32.83 -41.70
C ILE A 444 -9.68 32.74 -42.34
N LEU A 445 -10.17 31.52 -42.61
CA LEU A 445 -11.49 31.34 -43.21
C LEU A 445 -12.58 31.93 -42.32
N PHE A 446 -12.46 31.76 -41.00
CA PHE A 446 -13.39 32.38 -40.04
C PHE A 446 -13.32 33.91 -40.09
N ALA A 447 -12.11 34.49 -40.07
CA ALA A 447 -11.93 35.94 -40.16
C ALA A 447 -12.51 36.51 -41.47
N LEU A 448 -12.26 35.85 -42.61
CA LEU A 448 -12.84 36.25 -43.90
C LEU A 448 -14.37 36.15 -43.90
N SER A 449 -14.94 35.10 -43.31
CA SER A 449 -16.39 34.94 -43.18
C SER A 449 -17.01 36.05 -42.33
N VAL A 450 -16.37 36.41 -41.21
CA VAL A 450 -16.82 37.53 -40.37
C VAL A 450 -16.71 38.86 -41.11
N LEU A 451 -15.62 39.10 -41.84
CA LEU A 451 -15.45 40.33 -42.63
C LEU A 451 -16.53 40.48 -43.70
N VAL A 452 -16.82 39.42 -44.48
CA VAL A 452 -17.89 39.43 -45.51
C VAL A 452 -19.26 39.65 -44.88
N SER A 453 -19.55 39.03 -43.74
CA SER A 453 -20.85 39.19 -43.07
C SER A 453 -21.02 40.59 -42.46
N THR A 454 -19.93 41.13 -41.90
CA THR A 454 -19.91 42.47 -41.30
C THR A 454 -20.01 43.55 -42.37
N SER A 455 -19.28 43.43 -43.48
CA SER A 455 -19.36 44.38 -44.60
C SER A 455 -20.75 44.42 -45.22
N LEU A 456 -21.39 43.26 -45.40
CA LEU A 456 -22.77 43.17 -45.89
C LEU A 456 -23.75 43.89 -44.95
N SER A 457 -23.58 43.69 -43.64
CA SER A 457 -24.42 44.33 -42.61
C SER A 457 -24.25 45.86 -42.63
N ILE A 458 -23.02 46.36 -42.73
CA ILE A 458 -22.74 47.80 -42.83
C ILE A 458 -23.40 48.39 -44.09
N VAL A 459 -23.21 47.76 -45.27
CA VAL A 459 -23.81 48.24 -46.52
C VAL A 459 -25.32 48.29 -46.43
N THR A 460 -25.93 47.27 -45.82
CA THR A 460 -27.39 47.20 -45.66
C THR A 460 -27.90 48.28 -44.73
N VAL A 461 -27.25 48.51 -43.59
CA VAL A 461 -27.61 49.58 -42.64
C VAL A 461 -27.47 50.96 -43.27
N VAL A 462 -26.37 51.22 -43.99
CA VAL A 462 -26.15 52.51 -44.68
C VAL A 462 -27.21 52.73 -45.75
N ALA A 463 -27.50 51.72 -46.57
CA ALA A 463 -28.51 51.82 -47.63
C ALA A 463 -29.94 52.06 -47.09
N LEU A 464 -30.26 51.51 -45.91
CA LEU A 464 -31.55 51.73 -45.25
C LEU A 464 -31.68 53.14 -44.66
N ASN A 465 -30.61 53.70 -44.10
CA ASN A 465 -30.65 55.02 -43.45
C ASN A 465 -30.43 56.18 -44.43
N ARG A 466 -29.70 55.95 -45.53
CA ARG A 466 -29.31 56.98 -46.51
C ARG A 466 -29.48 56.44 -47.94
N PRO A 467 -30.72 56.33 -48.43
CA PRO A 467 -31.00 55.77 -49.76
C PRO A 467 -30.47 56.63 -50.90
N ASP A 468 -30.11 57.88 -50.63
CA ASP A 468 -29.46 58.83 -51.54
C ASP A 468 -27.99 58.49 -51.83
N LEU A 469 -27.28 57.87 -50.88
CA LEU A 469 -25.86 57.53 -51.03
C LEU A 469 -25.60 56.29 -51.89
N ILE A 470 -26.50 55.30 -51.85
CA ILE A 470 -26.33 54.01 -52.54
C ILE A 470 -27.54 53.77 -53.45
N PRO A 471 -27.39 53.94 -54.77
CA PRO A 471 -28.44 53.62 -55.73
C PRO A 471 -28.91 52.16 -55.59
N LYS A 472 -30.21 51.92 -55.78
CA LYS A 472 -30.83 50.59 -55.64
C LYS A 472 -30.15 49.52 -56.50
N ASP A 473 -29.71 49.87 -57.70
CA ASP A 473 -29.04 48.93 -58.60
C ASP A 473 -27.64 48.55 -58.10
N SER A 474 -26.88 49.51 -57.56
CA SER A 474 -25.59 49.24 -56.91
C SER A 474 -25.75 48.35 -55.68
N LEU A 475 -26.78 48.59 -54.85
CA LEU A 475 -27.07 47.75 -53.69
C LEU A 475 -27.31 46.30 -54.09
N ARG A 476 -28.12 46.05 -55.14
CA ARG A 476 -28.39 44.70 -55.66
C ARG A 476 -27.11 43.99 -56.08
N ILE A 477 -26.23 44.69 -56.80
CA ILE A 477 -24.95 44.14 -57.26
C ILE A 477 -24.05 43.82 -56.05
N ILE A 478 -23.96 44.72 -55.07
CA ILE A 478 -23.13 44.51 -53.87
C ILE A 478 -23.63 43.30 -53.06
N VAL A 479 -24.94 43.17 -52.86
CA VAL A 479 -25.55 42.02 -52.17
C VAL A 479 -25.27 40.72 -52.93
N LEU A 480 -25.37 40.74 -54.27
CA LEU A 480 -25.06 39.59 -55.12
C LEU A 480 -23.60 39.15 -54.95
N ILE A 481 -22.65 40.10 -55.00
CA ILE A 481 -21.22 39.82 -54.81
C ILE A 481 -20.94 39.22 -53.43
N HIS A 482 -21.51 39.78 -52.35
CA HIS A 482 -21.35 39.23 -51.00
C HIS A 482 -21.94 37.82 -50.88
N SER A 483 -23.07 37.55 -51.53
CA SER A 483 -23.71 36.23 -51.53
C SER A 483 -22.84 35.18 -52.21
N VAL A 484 -22.21 35.53 -53.34
CA VAL A 484 -21.27 34.66 -54.05
C VAL A 484 -20.02 34.42 -53.20
N LEU A 485 -19.41 35.47 -52.63
CA LEU A 485 -18.23 35.34 -51.77
C LEU A 485 -18.51 34.50 -50.52
N GLY A 486 -19.65 34.73 -49.87
CA GLY A 486 -20.10 33.95 -48.73
C GLY A 486 -20.28 32.47 -49.09
N SER A 487 -20.86 32.19 -50.26
CA SER A 487 -21.04 30.82 -50.76
C SER A 487 -19.71 30.12 -51.05
N ILE A 488 -18.75 30.82 -51.66
CA ILE A 488 -17.39 30.28 -51.91
C ILE A 488 -16.68 29.96 -50.59
N LEU A 489 -16.75 30.85 -49.60
CA LEU A 489 -16.15 30.63 -48.27
C LEU A 489 -16.81 29.45 -47.55
N ALA A 490 -18.15 29.36 -47.58
CA ALA A 490 -18.89 28.27 -46.96
C ALA A 490 -18.58 26.92 -47.63
N ALA A 491 -18.51 26.88 -48.97
CA ALA A 491 -18.11 25.70 -49.72
C ALA A 491 -16.67 25.29 -49.38
N THR A 492 -15.76 26.25 -49.26
CA THR A 492 -14.36 26.00 -48.89
C THR A 492 -14.24 25.45 -47.46
N MET A 493 -14.95 26.04 -46.49
CA MET A 493 -15.00 25.52 -45.12
C MET A 493 -15.55 24.09 -45.06
N THR A 494 -16.62 23.82 -45.82
CA THR A 494 -17.29 22.51 -45.87
C THR A 494 -16.43 21.46 -46.56
N PHE A 495 -15.70 21.85 -47.60
CA PHE A 495 -14.82 20.96 -48.35
C PHE A 495 -13.53 20.64 -47.56
N VAL A 496 -12.86 21.66 -47.02
CA VAL A 496 -11.60 21.49 -46.29
C VAL A 496 -11.80 20.90 -44.90
N LYS A 497 -12.90 21.28 -44.22
CA LYS A 497 -13.20 20.95 -42.81
C LYS A 497 -12.00 21.19 -41.87
N PRO A 498 -11.39 22.39 -41.87
CA PRO A 498 -10.12 22.62 -41.18
C PRO A 498 -10.21 22.43 -39.66
N THR A 499 -11.34 22.78 -39.03
CA THR A 499 -11.57 22.60 -37.59
C THR A 499 -11.57 21.13 -37.20
N LEU A 500 -12.29 20.29 -37.95
CA LEU A 500 -12.37 18.85 -37.70
C LEU A 500 -11.00 18.20 -37.85
N LYS A 501 -10.28 18.52 -38.93
CA LYS A 501 -8.92 18.01 -39.18
C LYS A 501 -7.94 18.43 -38.08
N TRP A 502 -8.00 19.68 -37.64
CA TRP A 502 -7.18 20.17 -36.52
C TRP A 502 -7.46 19.39 -35.22
N GLN A 503 -8.74 19.21 -34.86
CA GLN A 503 -9.13 18.49 -33.65
C GLN A 503 -8.68 17.02 -33.69
N GLN A 504 -8.87 16.34 -34.82
CA GLN A 504 -8.47 14.95 -34.98
C GLN A 504 -6.94 14.78 -34.92
N LEU A 505 -6.18 15.60 -35.67
CA LEU A 505 -4.72 15.55 -35.65
C LEU A 505 -4.17 15.84 -34.24
N ARG A 506 -4.76 16.80 -33.52
CA ARG A 506 -4.34 17.12 -32.14
C ARG A 506 -4.71 16.03 -31.15
N GLY A 507 -5.89 15.40 -31.31
CA GLY A 507 -6.29 14.26 -30.48
C GLY A 507 -5.35 13.07 -30.67
N SER A 508 -5.01 12.77 -31.93
CA SER A 508 -4.07 11.70 -32.26
C SER A 508 -2.65 11.98 -31.79
N SER A 509 -2.18 13.23 -31.85
CA SER A 509 -0.84 13.56 -31.34
C SER A 509 -0.76 13.41 -29.81
N LEU A 510 -1.79 13.82 -29.07
CA LEU A 510 -1.86 13.60 -27.62
C LEU A 510 -1.97 12.11 -27.25
N ALA A 511 -2.74 11.33 -28.00
CA ALA A 511 -2.83 9.89 -27.80
C ALA A 511 -1.46 9.23 -28.01
N LEU A 512 -0.78 9.55 -29.11
CA LEU A 512 0.55 9.03 -29.41
C LEU A 512 1.59 9.44 -28.37
N GLU A 513 1.55 10.70 -27.92
CA GLU A 513 2.42 11.21 -26.85
C GLU A 513 2.25 10.37 -25.56
N SER A 514 0.99 10.09 -25.18
CA SER A 514 0.71 9.28 -24.00
C SER A 514 1.24 7.86 -24.12
N GLU A 515 1.19 7.26 -25.31
CA GLU A 515 1.71 5.91 -25.56
C GLU A 515 3.24 5.88 -25.57
N ILE A 516 3.89 6.89 -26.15
CA ILE A 516 5.35 7.05 -26.06
C ILE A 516 5.78 7.14 -24.59
N TRP A 517 5.07 7.91 -23.76
CA TRP A 517 5.37 8.01 -22.33
C TRP A 517 5.17 6.69 -21.61
N LYS A 518 4.04 5.98 -21.83
CA LYS A 518 3.80 4.66 -21.25
C LYS A 518 4.90 3.66 -21.61
N PHE A 519 5.37 3.67 -22.86
CA PHE A 519 6.49 2.83 -23.29
C PHE A 519 7.79 3.20 -22.57
N ARG A 520 8.12 4.50 -22.52
CA ARG A 520 9.34 4.98 -21.86
C ARG A 520 9.35 4.68 -20.36
N THR A 521 8.20 4.77 -19.69
CA THR A 521 8.08 4.48 -18.27
C THR A 521 7.75 3.00 -17.99
N ARG A 522 7.73 2.13 -19.02
CA ARG A 522 7.33 0.71 -18.94
C ARG A 522 6.08 0.51 -18.08
N CYS A 523 5.04 1.28 -18.38
CA CYS A 523 3.74 1.20 -17.73
C CYS A 523 2.72 0.50 -18.64
N SER A 524 1.64 0.00 -18.04
CA SER A 524 0.54 -0.65 -18.74
C SER A 524 1.03 -1.89 -19.52
N ARG A 525 0.65 -2.04 -20.79
CA ARG A 525 1.07 -3.13 -21.68
C ARG A 525 2.58 -3.24 -21.87
N TYR A 526 3.32 -2.16 -21.62
CA TYR A 526 4.78 -2.14 -21.70
C TYR A 526 5.47 -2.51 -20.38
N SER A 527 4.69 -2.83 -19.32
CA SER A 527 5.22 -3.29 -18.05
C SER A 527 5.85 -4.67 -18.21
N LEU A 528 7.08 -4.82 -17.72
CA LEU A 528 7.82 -6.09 -17.71
C LEU A 528 7.31 -7.06 -16.61
N GLY A 529 6.24 -6.69 -15.90
CA GLY A 529 5.77 -7.37 -14.70
C GLY A 529 4.90 -8.59 -14.99
N GLY A 530 5.44 -9.78 -14.70
CA GLY A 530 4.65 -10.93 -14.26
C GLY A 530 4.94 -12.26 -14.95
N LYS A 531 5.45 -12.27 -16.18
CA LYS A 531 5.82 -13.50 -16.89
C LYS A 531 7.08 -13.25 -17.72
N ALA A 532 8.20 -13.72 -17.18
CA ALA A 532 9.50 -13.84 -17.84
C ALA A 532 10.24 -12.54 -18.18
N ALA A 533 11.17 -12.19 -17.28
CA ALA A 533 12.34 -11.37 -17.56
C ALA A 533 13.35 -12.07 -18.51
N SER A 534 12.88 -12.79 -19.54
CA SER A 534 13.74 -13.30 -20.60
C SER A 534 13.78 -12.28 -21.73
N SER A 535 14.96 -12.07 -22.33
CA SER A 535 15.21 -11.04 -23.35
C SER A 535 14.34 -11.16 -24.61
N ILE A 536 13.60 -12.27 -24.75
CA ILE A 536 12.66 -12.54 -25.84
C ILE A 536 11.46 -11.57 -25.77
N TYR A 537 10.98 -11.25 -24.56
CA TYR A 537 9.80 -10.38 -24.38
C TYR A 537 10.08 -8.89 -24.55
N ALA A 538 11.34 -8.46 -24.48
CA ALA A 538 11.69 -7.06 -24.76
C ALA A 538 11.35 -6.68 -26.21
N LYS A 539 11.55 -7.60 -27.16
CA LYS A 539 11.21 -7.42 -28.58
C LYS A 539 9.70 -7.30 -28.79
N ASP A 540 8.89 -8.02 -28.02
CA ASP A 540 7.44 -7.93 -28.13
C ASP A 540 6.93 -6.52 -27.74
N THR A 541 7.48 -5.90 -26.70
CA THR A 541 7.04 -4.54 -26.28
C THR A 541 7.33 -3.46 -27.33
N GLU A 542 8.41 -3.63 -28.08
CA GLU A 542 8.82 -2.73 -29.17
C GLU A 542 7.90 -2.89 -30.38
N GLY A 543 7.61 -4.14 -30.75
CA GLY A 543 6.59 -4.47 -31.74
C GLY A 543 5.21 -3.91 -31.38
N GLU A 544 4.81 -4.00 -30.11
CA GLU A 544 3.55 -3.41 -29.63
C GLU A 544 3.51 -1.89 -29.78
N LEU A 545 4.58 -1.17 -29.44
CA LEU A 545 4.62 0.29 -29.67
C LEU A 545 4.52 0.61 -31.16
N LEU A 546 5.25 -0.12 -32.01
CA LEU A 546 5.20 0.09 -33.45
C LEU A 546 3.80 -0.15 -34.01
N MET A 547 3.13 -1.23 -33.60
CA MET A 547 1.74 -1.51 -34.00
C MET A 547 0.80 -0.36 -33.62
N VAL A 548 0.95 0.20 -32.43
CA VAL A 548 0.12 1.31 -31.93
C VAL A 548 0.40 2.60 -32.70
N VAL A 549 1.66 2.90 -32.99
CA VAL A 549 2.05 4.04 -33.81
C VAL A 549 1.40 3.93 -35.20
N GLU A 550 1.46 2.74 -35.81
CA GLU A 550 0.85 2.46 -37.10
C GLU A 550 -0.69 2.53 -37.04
N GLU A 551 -1.31 1.99 -35.99
CA GLU A 551 -2.76 2.07 -35.79
C GLU A 551 -3.23 3.53 -35.66
N VAL A 552 -2.59 4.32 -34.79
CA VAL A 552 -2.90 5.74 -34.62
C VAL A 552 -2.67 6.49 -35.93
N LYS A 553 -1.59 6.18 -36.67
CA LYS A 553 -1.34 6.73 -38.00
C LYS A 553 -2.48 6.45 -38.97
N GLN A 554 -2.83 5.18 -39.15
CA GLN A 554 -3.89 4.76 -40.08
C GLN A 554 -5.26 5.32 -39.68
N HIS A 555 -5.60 5.29 -38.39
CA HIS A 555 -6.84 5.86 -37.87
C HIS A 555 -6.91 7.36 -38.15
N THR A 556 -5.82 8.10 -37.90
CA THR A 556 -5.76 9.55 -38.15
C THR A 556 -5.89 9.88 -39.62
N LEU A 557 -5.19 9.13 -40.49
CA LEU A 557 -5.24 9.33 -41.94
C LEU A 557 -6.67 9.11 -42.49
N LYS A 558 -7.37 8.10 -41.98
CA LYS A 558 -8.78 7.81 -42.32
C LYS A 558 -9.73 8.87 -41.75
N ALA A 559 -9.64 9.15 -40.47
CA ALA A 559 -10.56 10.05 -39.77
C ALA A 559 -10.46 11.49 -40.29
N ALA A 560 -9.24 11.98 -40.57
CA ALA A 560 -9.02 13.32 -41.08
C ALA A 560 -9.20 13.45 -42.60
N SER A 561 -9.53 12.37 -43.32
CA SER A 561 -9.67 12.38 -44.79
C SER A 561 -8.47 13.05 -45.49
N VAL A 562 -7.28 12.72 -44.99
CA VAL A 562 -6.00 13.30 -45.43
C VAL A 562 -5.21 12.35 -46.34
N MET A 563 -5.74 11.15 -46.62
CA MET A 563 -5.12 10.18 -47.53
C MET A 563 -4.85 10.77 -48.93
N ASN A 564 -5.70 11.68 -49.40
CA ASN A 564 -5.55 12.33 -50.71
C ASN A 564 -4.73 13.64 -50.66
N THR A 565 -4.03 13.91 -49.56
CA THR A 565 -3.28 15.17 -49.37
C THR A 565 -1.78 14.91 -49.31
N SER A 566 -0.97 15.97 -49.45
CA SER A 566 0.49 15.91 -49.30
C SER A 566 0.98 15.45 -47.92
N LEU A 567 0.08 15.27 -46.95
CA LEU A 567 0.41 14.63 -45.69
C LEU A 567 0.95 13.20 -45.91
N MET A 568 0.37 12.43 -46.84
CA MET A 568 0.80 11.04 -47.05
C MET A 568 2.27 10.96 -47.49
N SER A 569 2.68 11.83 -48.40
CA SER A 569 4.07 11.89 -48.87
C SER A 569 5.08 12.23 -47.77
N SER A 570 4.66 12.88 -46.69
CA SER A 570 5.56 13.16 -45.56
C SER A 570 5.89 11.92 -44.74
N PHE A 571 5.03 10.88 -44.78
CA PHE A 571 5.30 9.60 -44.12
C PHE A 571 6.17 8.68 -44.99
N ASP A 572 6.03 8.72 -46.31
CA ASP A 572 6.80 7.85 -47.24
C ASP A 572 8.31 8.08 -47.14
N TYR A 573 8.74 9.30 -46.82
CA TYR A 573 10.16 9.63 -46.61
C TYR A 573 10.76 8.91 -45.39
N THR A 574 9.92 8.47 -44.46
CA THR A 574 10.36 7.97 -43.15
C THR A 574 10.33 6.44 -43.06
N SER A 575 9.65 5.78 -43.99
CA SER A 575 9.52 4.32 -44.04
C SER A 575 10.60 3.62 -44.86
N GLN A 576 11.58 4.32 -45.43
CA GLN A 576 12.76 3.67 -46.02
C GLN A 576 13.78 3.39 -44.91
N PRO A 577 13.92 2.14 -44.43
CA PRO A 577 15.05 1.80 -43.58
C PRO A 577 16.33 1.97 -44.42
N ASP A 578 17.30 2.71 -43.88
CA ASP A 578 18.61 3.01 -44.48
C ASP A 578 19.48 1.76 -44.81
N GLY A 579 18.91 0.55 -44.75
CA GLY A 579 19.60 -0.73 -44.90
C GLY A 579 19.78 -1.25 -46.33
N LYS A 580 19.17 -0.64 -47.35
CA LYS A 580 19.58 -0.89 -48.75
C LYS A 580 20.51 0.23 -49.18
N GLY A 581 21.80 0.03 -48.90
CA GLY A 581 22.86 0.84 -49.46
C GLY A 581 22.58 1.16 -50.91
N ARG A 582 22.49 2.45 -51.23
CA ARG A 582 22.57 2.94 -52.59
C ARG A 582 23.89 2.44 -53.15
N GLY A 583 23.85 1.28 -53.83
CA GLY A 583 24.90 0.89 -54.74
C GLY A 583 25.00 2.00 -55.77
N GLY A 584 26.10 2.73 -55.72
CA GLY A 584 26.41 3.78 -56.69
C GLY A 584 26.48 3.16 -58.08
N GLY A 585 25.48 3.46 -58.90
CA GLY A 585 25.61 3.47 -60.35
C GLY A 585 25.89 4.91 -60.75
N ALA A 586 27.15 5.19 -61.03
CA ALA A 586 27.59 6.34 -61.82
C ALA A 586 27.29 6.09 -63.30
#